data_AF-A0A7V8JSJ8-F1
#
_entry.id   AF-A0A7V8JSJ8-F1
#
_cell.length_a   1.000
_cell.length_b   1.000
_cell.length_c   1.000
_cell.angle_alpha   90.00
_cell.angle_beta   90.00
_cell.angle_gamma   90.00
#
_symmetry.space_group_name_H-M   'P 1'
#
loop_
_entity.id
_entity.type
_entity.pdbx_description
1 polymer ?
#
loop_
_entity_poly.entity_id
_entity_poly.type
_entity_poly.pdbx_seq_one_letter_code
_entity_poly.pdbx_strand_id
1 'polypeptide(L)' 'MRNTYQDKHGTFYLRLFVPKILLPHVSKPKIVQSLRTKDRRQAYLRSMEASLAFE' A
#
# COMPACT_ATOMS: atom_id res chain seq x y z
N MET A 1 -0.90 1.71 10.98
CA MET A 1 0.03 1.93 9.84
C MET A 1 1.04 0.78 9.66
N ARG A 2 0.63 -0.50 9.77
CA ARG A 2 1.57 -1.65 9.73
C ARG A 2 1.99 -2.07 8.32
N ASN A 3 1.39 -1.46 7.29
CA ASN A 3 1.47 -1.91 5.91
C ASN A 3 2.31 -0.98 5.00
N THR A 4 2.84 0.11 5.53
CA THR A 4 3.76 1.00 4.80
C THR A 4 5.21 0.68 5.12
N TYR A 5 6.08 0.77 4.12
CA TYR A 5 7.53 0.60 4.29
C TYR A 5 8.29 1.55 3.36
N GLN A 6 9.56 1.76 3.65
CA GLN A 6 10.45 2.62 2.87
C GLN A 6 11.50 1.77 2.17
N ASP A 7 11.80 2.09 0.91
CA ASP A 7 12.93 1.46 0.21
C ASP A 7 14.28 2.11 0.56
N LYS A 8 15.37 1.52 0.05
CA LYS A 8 16.73 2.04 0.22
C LYS A 8 16.95 3.45 -0.36
N HIS A 9 16.07 3.92 -1.25
CA HIS A 9 16.13 5.25 -1.87
C HIS A 9 15.26 6.28 -1.13
N GLY A 10 14.64 5.87 -0.03
CA GLY A 10 13.80 6.70 0.80
C GLY A 10 12.35 6.80 0.32
N THR A 11 11.94 6.08 -0.73
CA THR A 11 10.59 6.12 -1.28
C THR A 11 9.66 5.24 -0.45
N PHE A 12 8.49 5.76 -0.10
CA PHE A 12 7.48 5.00 0.63
C PHE A 12 6.58 4.15 -0.28
N TYR A 13 6.21 2.98 0.23
CA TYR A 13 5.31 2.01 -0.41
C TYR A 13 4.23 1.57 0.56
N LEU A 14 3.09 1.18 0.02
CA LEU A 14 1.96 0.58 0.73
C LEU A 14 1.76 -0.86 0.26
N ARG A 15 1.52 -1.78 1.20
CA ARG A 15 1.17 -3.17 0.93
C ARG A 15 -0.31 -3.41 1.28
N LEU A 16 -1.13 -3.67 0.28
CA LEU A 16 -2.54 -4.01 0.45
C LEU A 16 -2.70 -5.53 0.28
N PHE A 17 -3.39 -6.17 1.22
CA PHE A 17 -3.71 -7.60 1.12
C PHE A 17 -5.05 -7.76 0.44
N VAL A 18 -5.11 -8.65 -0.54
CA VAL A 18 -6.37 -8.93 -1.21
C VAL A 18 -7.32 -9.65 -0.25
N PRO A 19 -8.60 -9.24 -0.15
CA PRO A 19 -9.60 -9.93 0.64
C PRO A 19 -9.67 -11.42 0.31
N LYS A 20 -9.84 -12.28 1.32
CA LYS A 20 -9.85 -13.75 1.15
C LYS A 20 -10.86 -14.23 0.08
N ILE A 21 -11.99 -13.56 0.00
CA ILE A 21 -13.08 -13.86 -0.94
C ILE A 21 -12.63 -13.69 -2.40
N LEU A 22 -11.70 -12.77 -2.66
CA LEU A 22 -11.20 -12.48 -4.00
C LEU A 22 -9.96 -13.31 -4.37
N LEU A 23 -9.33 -13.99 -3.40
CA LEU A 23 -8.13 -14.80 -3.64
C LEU A 23 -8.29 -15.88 -4.74
N PRO A 24 -9.43 -16.58 -4.86
CA PRO A 24 -9.63 -17.54 -5.97
C PRO A 24 -9.68 -16.87 -7.35
N HIS A 25 -9.95 -15.56 -7.40
CA HIS A 25 -10.16 -14.81 -8.63
C HIS A 25 -8.96 -13.95 -9.03
N VAL A 26 -7.90 -13.92 -8.21
CA VAL A 26 -6.69 -13.12 -8.50
C VAL A 26 -5.44 -13.98 -8.42
N SER A 27 -4.45 -13.65 -9.26
CA SER A 27 -3.15 -14.34 -9.26
C SER A 27 -2.21 -13.89 -8.14
N LYS A 28 -2.48 -12.73 -7.52
CA LYS A 28 -1.59 -12.12 -6.52
C LYS A 28 -2.35 -11.86 -5.22
N PRO A 29 -1.91 -12.40 -4.07
CA PRO A 29 -2.59 -12.23 -2.79
C PRO A 29 -2.33 -10.85 -2.15
N LYS A 30 -1.44 -10.05 -2.73
CA LYS A 30 -1.07 -8.73 -2.23
C LYS A 30 -0.71 -7.79 -3.38
N ILE A 31 -1.04 -6.52 -3.19
CA ILE A 31 -0.71 -5.42 -4.09
C ILE A 31 0.30 -4.53 -3.36
N VAL A 32 1.37 -4.16 -4.06
CA VAL A 32 2.35 -3.20 -3.56
C VAL A 32 2.26 -1.95 -4.43
N GLN A 33 2.00 -0.82 -3.80
CA GLN A 33 1.84 0.46 -4.48
C GLN A 33 2.88 1.46 -3.97
N SER A 34 3.58 2.13 -4.88
CA SER A 34 4.44 3.25 -4.52
C SER A 34 3.60 4.45 -4.13
N LEU A 35 3.91 5.06 -2.99
CA LEU A 35 3.32 6.31 -2.54
C LEU A 35 4.00 7.53 -3.18
N ARG A 36 5.02 7.32 -4.02
CA ARG A 36 5.72 8.35 -4.82
C ARG A 36 6.15 9.58 -4.00
N THR A 37 6.59 9.36 -2.78
CA THR A 37 7.08 10.41 -1.88
C THR A 37 8.14 9.87 -0.94
N LYS A 38 9.03 10.76 -0.52
CA LYS A 38 10.03 10.54 0.54
C LYS A 38 9.64 11.22 1.85
N ASP A 39 8.58 12.02 1.85
CA ASP A 39 8.06 12.69 3.04
C ASP A 39 7.12 11.75 3.79
N ARG A 40 7.36 11.58 5.10
CA ARG A 40 6.60 10.66 5.94
C ARG A 40 5.15 11.11 6.18
N ARG A 41 4.88 12.41 6.28
CA ARG A 41 3.51 12.94 6.47
C ARG A 41 2.70 12.78 5.19
N GLN A 42 3.29 13.09 4.03
CA GLN A 42 2.64 12.84 2.75
C GLN A 42 2.41 11.36 2.51
N ALA A 43 3.37 10.51 2.86
CA ALA A 43 3.21 9.05 2.76
C ALA A 43 2.03 8.57 3.61
N TYR A 44 1.86 9.12 4.81
CA TYR A 44 0.71 8.78 5.65
C TYR A 44 -0.62 9.14 4.99
N LEU A 45 -0.79 10.39 4.53
CA LEU A 45 -2.02 10.84 3.88
C LEU A 45 -2.35 10.00 2.65
N ARG A 46 -1.38 9.81 1.75
CA ARG A 46 -1.55 8.97 0.55
C ARG A 46 -1.86 7.51 0.88
N SER A 47 -1.28 6.99 1.97
CA SER A 47 -1.57 5.63 2.41
C SER A 47 -3.00 5.47 2.94
N MET A 48 -3.54 6.49 3.59
CA MET A 48 -4.93 6.49 4.03
C MET A 48 -5.88 6.55 2.84
N GLU A 49 -5.66 7.48 1.91
CA GLU A 49 -6.46 7.61 0.68
C GLU A 49 -6.50 6.30 -0.11
N ALA A 50 -5.34 5.67 -0.32
CA ALA A 50 -5.25 4.40 -1.04
C ALA A 50 -5.88 3.22 -0.28
N SER A 51 -5.90 3.26 1.06
CA SER A 51 -6.56 2.21 1.86
C SER A 51 -8.07 2.36 1.81
N LEU A 52 -8.59 3.59 1.90
CA LEU A 52 -10.02 3.90 1.76
C LEU A 52 -10.58 3.54 0.39
N ALA A 53 -9.80 3.75 -0.68
CA ALA A 53 -10.22 3.38 -2.04
C ALA A 53 -10.21 1.87 -2.30
N PHE A 54 -9.62 1.08 -1.40
CA PHE A 54 -9.49 -0.38 -1.52
C PHE A 54 -10.49 -1.17 -0.66
N GLU A 55 -11.09 -0.53 0.36
CA GLU A 55 -12.26 -1.06 1.09
C GLU A 55 -13.51 -1.06 0.20
#